data_AF-A0A4E0Q3T5-F1
#
_entry.id   AF-A0A4E0Q3T5-F1
#
_cell.length_a   1.000
_cell.length_b   1.000
_cell.length_c   1.000
_cell.angle_alpha   90.00
_cell.angle_beta   90.00
_cell.angle_gamma   90.00
#
_symmetry.space_group_name_H-M   'P 1'
#
loop_
_entity.id
_entity.type
_entity.pdbx_description
1 polymer ?
#
loop_
_entity_poly.entity_id
_entity_poly.type
_entity_poly.pdbx_seq_one_letter_code
_entity_poly.pdbx_strand_id
1 'polypeptide(L)' 'MFRIWGVDFSKSEYTVEGETSEEFRQKILSISYSEWKEMEFSKGTLHYVEKNAKGDKPFTLNTHNKERLDKWEKLVSNG' A
#
# COMPACT_ATOMS: atom_id res chain seq x y z
N MET A 1 33.16 32.19 21.92
CA MET A 1 33.07 30.72 22.02
C MET A 1 31.59 30.37 22.05
N PHE A 2 31.01 29.93 20.94
CA PHE A 2 29.58 29.58 20.88
C PHE A 2 29.40 28.07 20.92
N ARG A 3 28.53 27.62 21.83
CA ARG A 3 28.22 26.23 22.16
C ARG A 3 27.11 25.77 21.21
N ILE A 4 27.43 24.89 20.28
CA ILE A 4 26.42 24.21 19.45
C ILE A 4 25.73 23.14 20.30
N TRP A 5 24.41 23.26 20.42
CA TRP A 5 23.58 22.26 21.10
C TRP A 5 23.59 20.96 20.30
N GLY A 6 23.77 19.84 21.02
CA GLY A 6 23.75 18.50 20.46
C GLY A 6 22.42 18.20 19.80
N VAL A 7 22.47 17.96 18.48
CA VAL A 7 21.37 17.37 17.73
C VAL A 7 21.44 15.87 17.97
N ASP A 8 20.43 15.36 18.68
CA ASP A 8 20.22 13.94 18.87
C ASP A 8 19.51 13.38 17.63
N PHE A 9 20.18 12.49 16.89
CA PHE A 9 19.65 11.79 15.71
C PHE A 9 18.94 10.47 16.07
N SER A 10 18.50 10.27 17.31
CA SER A 10 18.12 8.93 17.79
C SER A 10 16.88 8.32 17.17
N LYS A 11 16.09 9.03 16.36
CA LYS A 11 15.00 8.39 15.58
C LYS A 11 14.68 9.17 14.31
N SER A 12 15.34 8.83 13.20
CA SER A 12 14.65 8.95 11.93
C SER A 12 13.65 7.78 11.85
N GLU A 13 12.50 7.92 12.48
CA GLU A 13 11.30 7.18 12.06
C GLU A 13 10.87 7.76 10.71
N TYR A 14 11.70 7.58 9.69
CA TYR A 14 11.25 7.67 8.31
C TYR A 14 10.49 6.39 8.05
N THR A 15 9.29 6.28 8.62
CA THR A 15 8.32 5.30 8.16
C THR A 15 8.06 5.71 6.73
N VAL A 16 8.64 4.99 5.78
CA VAL A 16 8.27 5.12 4.38
C VAL A 16 6.83 4.63 4.32
N GLU A 17 5.86 5.52 4.54
CA GLU A 17 4.40 5.28 4.50
C GLU A 17 3.90 4.80 3.11
N GLY A 18 4.83 4.47 2.21
CA GLY A 18 4.62 3.98 0.87
C GLY A 18 5.00 2.51 0.64
N GLU A 19 5.65 1.82 1.58
CA GLU A 19 6.01 0.43 1.36
C GLU A 19 4.81 -0.50 1.60
N THR A 20 4.43 -1.22 0.56
CA THR A 20 3.45 -2.30 0.66
C THR A 20 3.99 -3.41 1.58
N SER A 21 3.38 -3.58 2.76
CA SER A 21 3.67 -4.69 3.69
C SER A 21 3.25 -6.03 3.08
N GLU A 22 3.80 -7.13 3.60
CA GLU A 22 3.42 -8.49 3.17
C GLU A 22 1.91 -8.74 3.32
N GLU A 23 1.31 -8.28 4.41
CA GLU A 23 -0.13 -8.36 4.64
C GLU A 23 -0.94 -7.71 3.50
N PHE A 24 -0.48 -6.56 3.01
CA PHE A 24 -1.12 -5.85 1.91
C PHE A 24 -0.92 -6.55 0.56
N ARG A 25 0.21 -7.26 0.35
CA ARG A 25 0.40 -8.12 -0.82
C ARG A 25 -0.60 -9.26 -0.83
N GLN A 26 -0.72 -9.96 0.30
CA GLN A 26 -1.66 -11.07 0.43
C GLN A 26 -3.10 -10.60 0.19
N LYS A 27 -3.45 -9.43 0.72
CA LYS A 27 -4.75 -8.78 0.47
C LYS A 27 -5.01 -8.51 -1.01
N ILE A 28 -4.04 -7.93 -1.73
CA ILE A 28 -4.17 -7.72 -3.18
C ILE A 28 -4.41 -9.05 -3.90
N LEU A 29 -3.67 -10.09 -3.52
CA LEU A 29 -3.72 -11.39 -4.17
C LEU A 29 -4.98 -12.19 -3.83
N SER A 30 -5.65 -11.89 -2.71
CA SER A 30 -6.90 -12.54 -2.32
C SER A 30 -8.15 -11.99 -3.03
N ILE A 31 -8.08 -10.80 -3.61
CA ILE A 31 -9.25 -10.16 -4.25
C ILE A 31 -9.54 -10.81 -5.60
N SER A 32 -10.79 -11.21 -5.81
CA SER A 32 -11.24 -11.81 -7.06
C SER A 32 -11.32 -10.80 -8.21
N TYR A 33 -11.25 -11.27 -9.46
CA TYR A 33 -11.40 -10.40 -10.63
C TYR A 33 -12.75 -9.65 -10.64
N SER A 34 -13.83 -10.27 -10.17
CA SER A 34 -15.15 -9.64 -10.03
C SER A 34 -15.12 -8.46 -9.07
N GLU A 35 -14.52 -8.62 -7.89
CA GLU A 35 -14.39 -7.55 -6.89
C GLU A 35 -13.48 -6.42 -7.40
N TRP A 36 -12.39 -6.76 -8.09
CA TRP A 36 -11.54 -5.77 -8.76
C TRP A 36 -12.32 -4.93 -9.77
N LYS A 37 -13.26 -5.55 -10.49
CA LYS A 37 -14.12 -4.88 -11.45
C LYS A 37 -15.17 -3.99 -10.76
N GLU A 38 -15.74 -4.43 -9.65
CA GLU A 38 -16.68 -3.64 -8.83
C GLU A 38 -16.01 -2.42 -8.19
N MET A 39 -14.72 -2.52 -7.83
CA MET A 39 -13.89 -1.40 -7.40
C MET A 39 -13.46 -0.46 -8.55
N GLU A 40 -13.93 -0.70 -9.78
CA GLU A 40 -13.67 0.11 -10.97
C GLU A 40 -12.18 0.25 -11.33
N PHE A 41 -11.35 -0.76 -11.03
CA PHE A 41 -9.96 -0.77 -11.46
C PHE A 41 -9.87 -0.98 -12.97
N SER A 42 -8.99 -0.21 -13.63
CA SER A 42 -8.65 -0.49 -15.03
C SER A 42 -7.90 -1.82 -15.13
N LYS A 43 -8.01 -2.48 -16.30
CA LYS A 43 -7.26 -3.74 -16.57
C LYS A 43 -5.75 -3.55 -16.43
N GLY A 44 -5.22 -2.39 -16.82
CA GLY A 44 -3.80 -2.07 -16.69
C GLY A 44 -3.38 -1.89 -15.23
N THR A 45 -4.22 -1.24 -14.42
CA THR A 45 -3.98 -1.08 -12.99
C THR A 45 -4.00 -2.42 -12.29
N LEU A 46 -5.00 -3.27 -12.56
CA LEU A 46 -5.06 -4.62 -12.01
C LEU A 46 -3.78 -5.41 -12.32
N HIS A 47 -3.38 -5.44 -13.58
CA HIS A 47 -2.17 -6.15 -14.01
C HIS A 47 -0.90 -5.63 -13.31
N TYR A 48 -0.76 -4.31 -13.20
CA TYR A 48 0.38 -3.68 -12.51
C TYR A 48 0.42 -4.06 -11.02
N VAL A 49 -0.72 -3.94 -10.34
CA VAL A 49 -0.83 -4.17 -8.89
C VAL A 49 -0.63 -5.64 -8.56
N GLU A 50 -1.23 -6.56 -9.32
CA GLU A 50 -1.07 -8.00 -9.14
C GLU A 50 0.39 -8.43 -9.40
N LYS A 51 0.99 -7.95 -10.48
CA LYS A 51 2.39 -8.26 -10.82
C LYS A 51 3.35 -7.79 -9.74
N ASN A 52 3.14 -6.61 -9.17
CA ASN A 52 3.99 -6.08 -8.12
C ASN A 52 3.75 -6.77 -6.78
N ALA A 53 2.51 -7.13 -6.45
CA ALA A 53 2.20 -7.89 -5.24
C ALA A 53 2.86 -9.27 -5.24
N LYS A 54 2.94 -9.94 -6.41
CA LYS A 54 3.65 -11.22 -6.61
C LYS A 54 5.17 -11.13 -6.54
N GLY A 55 5.76 -9.94 -6.64
CA GLY A 55 7.21 -9.75 -6.59
C GLY A 55 7.70 -9.45 -5.17
N ASP A 56 8.98 -9.63 -4.91
CA ASP A 56 9.56 -9.39 -3.57
C ASP A 56 9.97 -7.92 -3.33
N LYS A 57 9.78 -7.05 -4.34
CA LYS A 57 10.23 -5.66 -4.28
C LYS A 57 9.14 -4.74 -3.73
N PRO A 58 9.47 -3.80 -2.83
CA PRO A 58 8.54 -2.75 -2.42
C PRO A 58 7.97 -2.03 -3.64
N PHE A 59 6.68 -1.71 -3.56
CA PHE A 59 5.99 -0.92 -4.57
C PHE A 59 4.97 -0.01 -3.90
N THR A 60 4.61 1.07 -4.58
CA THR A 60 3.60 2.02 -4.14
C THR A 60 2.35 1.92 -5.00
N LEU A 61 1.20 2.15 -4.37
CA LEU A 61 -0.05 2.45 -5.06
C LEU A 61 -0.30 3.96 -5.06
N ASN A 62 -0.92 4.47 -6.13
CA ASN A 62 -1.43 5.83 -6.11
C ASN A 62 -2.56 5.97 -5.06
N THR A 63 -2.80 7.20 -4.61
CA THR A 63 -3.78 7.50 -3.55
C THR A 63 -5.18 6.97 -3.88
N HIS A 64 -5.65 7.14 -5.12
CA HIS A 64 -6.97 6.68 -5.55
C HIS A 64 -7.17 5.17 -5.43
N ASN A 65 -6.14 4.40 -5.79
CA ASN A 65 -6.14 2.95 -5.69
C ASN A 65 -6.08 2.48 -4.24
N LYS A 66 -5.35 3.20 -3.37
CA LYS A 66 -5.33 2.94 -1.93
C LYS A 66 -6.73 3.15 -1.32
N GLU A 67 -7.40 4.26 -1.66
CA GLU A 67 -8.75 4.55 -1.18
C GLU A 67 -9.77 3.50 -1.62
N ARG A 68 -9.68 3.01 -2.86
CA ARG A 68 -10.56 1.94 -3.35
C ARG A 68 -10.36 0.63 -2.58
N LEU A 69 -9.10 0.28 -2.30
CA LEU A 69 -8.77 -0.94 -1.56
C LEU A 69 -9.19 -0.87 -0.08
N ASP A 70 -9.09 0.31 0.54
CA ASP A 70 -9.58 0.56 1.90
C ASP A 70 -11.12 0.47 1.97
N LYS A 71 -11.83 1.01 0.96
CA LYS A 71 -13.29 0.87 0.85
C LYS A 71 -13.70 -0.60 0.73
N TRP A 72 -13.03 -1.38 -0.11
CA TRP A 72 -13.32 -2.82 -0.24
C TRP A 72 -13.08 -3.58 1.06
N GLU A 73 -12.00 -3.29 1.78
CA GLU A 73 -11.73 -3.93 3.08
C GLU A 73 -12.83 -3.67 4.10
N LYS A 74 -13.34 -2.44 4.16
CA LYS A 74 -14.47 -2.08 5.02
C LYS A 74 -15.75 -2.78 4.62
N LEU A 75 -15.94 -3.10 3.35
CA LEU A 75 -17.11 -3.86 2.89
C LEU A 75 -17.00 -5.34 3.28
N VAL A 76 -15.83 -5.96 3.06
CA VAL A 76 -15.60 -7.39 3.34
C VAL A 76 -15.50 -7.66 4.85
N SER A 77 -14.94 -6.75 5.64
CA SER A 77 -14.78 -6.94 7.10
C SER A 77 -16.06 -6.72 7.90
N ASN A 78 -17.10 -6.13 7.29
CA ASN A 78 -18.41 -5.92 7.90
C ASN A 78 -19.44 -7.00 7.50
N GLY A 79 -19.01 -8.03 6.75
CA GLY A 79 -19.84 -9.13 6.26
C GLY A 79 -19.68 -10.42 7.08
#